data_AF-A0A662KPS4-F1
#
_entry.id   AF-A0A662KPS4-F1
#
_cell.length_a   1.000
_cell.length_b   1.000
_cell.length_c   1.000
_cell.angle_alpha   90.00
_cell.angle_beta   90.00
_cell.angle_gamma   90.00
#
_symmetry.space_group_name_H-M   'P 1'
#
loop_
_entity.id
_entity.type
_entity.pdbx_description
1 polymer ?
#
loop_
_entity_poly.entity_id
_entity_poly.type
_entity_poly.pdbx_seq_one_letter_code
_entity_poly.pdbx_strand_id
1 'polypeptide(L)'
;MWNTEKIRIGVGGTLAIPATLYQVYGNTPDPADISVESGPIVYKLQGTEEFGETSLKATILVEMIDNETIKVEGFTGWVSNPTFTENAKYYIR
;
A
#
# COMPACT_ATOMS: atom_id res chain seq x y z
N MET A 1 -2.42 -13.01 -18.10
CA MET A 1 -0.97 -13.27 -18.22
C MET A 1 -0.31 -12.44 -17.13
N TRP A 2 0.47 -13.08 -16.24
CA TRP A 2 1.08 -12.41 -15.08
C TRP A 2 2.10 -11.35 -15.54
N ASN A 3 1.99 -10.12 -15.04
CA ASN A 3 2.95 -9.05 -15.31
C ASN A 3 3.92 -8.88 -14.14
N THR A 4 5.17 -9.30 -14.33
CA THR A 4 6.24 -9.23 -13.32
C THR A 4 6.78 -7.82 -13.08
N GLU A 5 6.45 -6.85 -13.95
CA GLU A 5 6.90 -5.46 -13.81
C GLU A 5 6.01 -4.66 -12.86
N LYS A 6 4.87 -5.21 -12.44
CA LYS A 6 3.95 -4.52 -11.53
C LYS A 6 4.32 -4.80 -10.08
N ILE A 7 4.57 -3.74 -9.32
CA ILE A 7 4.63 -3.79 -7.86
C ILE A 7 3.24 -4.21 -7.37
N ARG A 8 3.22 -5.31 -6.62
CA ARG A 8 2.01 -5.87 -6.03
C ARG A 8 2.03 -5.69 -4.51
N ILE A 9 0.86 -5.45 -3.94
CA ILE A 9 0.68 -5.39 -2.48
C ILE A 9 -0.42 -6.36 -2.10
N GLY A 10 -0.05 -7.42 -1.39
CA GLY A 10 -0.99 -8.36 -0.80
C GLY A 10 -1.52 -7.81 0.52
N VAL A 11 -2.84 -7.67 0.63
CA VAL A 11 -3.50 -7.26 1.88
C VAL A 11 -4.23 -8.46 2.47
N GLY A 12 -3.88 -8.81 3.71
CA GLY A 12 -4.45 -9.95 4.42
C GLY A 12 -5.79 -9.67 5.09
N GLY A 13 -5.84 -8.77 6.08
CA GLY A 13 -7.11 -8.49 6.78
C GLY A 13 -7.04 -7.56 8.00
N THR A 14 -5.85 -7.06 8.34
CA THR A 14 -5.63 -6.15 9.47
C THR A 14 -5.79 -4.67 9.12
N LEU A 15 -5.82 -4.34 7.83
CA LEU A 15 -6.00 -2.98 7.32
C LEU A 15 -7.48 -2.72 7.02
N ALA A 16 -7.91 -1.46 7.12
CA ALA A 16 -9.29 -1.03 6.83
C ALA A 16 -9.59 -0.92 5.32
N ILE A 17 -9.11 -1.89 4.53
CA ILE A 17 -9.32 -2.03 3.09
C ILE A 17 -9.51 -3.52 2.76
N PRO A 18 -10.18 -3.88 1.64
CA PRO A 18 -10.42 -5.27 1.30
C PRO A 18 -9.16 -6.15 1.26
N ALA A 19 -9.32 -7.38 1.72
CA ALA A 19 -8.29 -8.41 1.66
C ALA A 19 -8.17 -8.96 0.22
N THR A 20 -7.17 -8.50 -0.52
CA THR A 20 -6.90 -8.97 -1.87
C THR A 20 -5.47 -8.61 -2.30
N LEU A 21 -5.08 -9.02 -3.51
CA LEU A 21 -3.89 -8.56 -4.19
C LEU A 21 -4.18 -7.26 -4.94
N TYR A 22 -3.41 -6.21 -4.66
CA TYR A 22 -3.46 -4.95 -5.38
C TYR A 22 -2.25 -4.77 -6.29
N GLN A 23 -2.40 -3.94 -7.33
CA GLN A 23 -1.29 -3.31 -8.03
C GLN A 23 -1.12 -1.85 -7.60
N VAL A 24 0.13 -1.40 -7.55
CA VAL A 24 0.46 0.01 -7.31
C VAL A 24 0.24 0.81 -8.59
N TYR A 25 -0.67 1.79 -8.51
CA TYR A 25 -0.88 2.76 -9.57
C TYR A 25 0.33 3.70 -9.66
N GLY A 26 0.88 3.87 -10.86
CA GLY A 26 2.13 4.60 -11.09
C GLY A 26 3.39 3.74 -10.91
N ASN A 27 3.28 2.57 -10.26
CA ASN A 27 4.37 1.59 -10.10
C ASN A 27 5.64 2.17 -9.44
N THR A 28 5.48 3.07 -8.47
CA THR A 28 6.58 3.82 -7.86
C THR A 28 6.15 4.45 -6.53
N PRO A 29 7.08 4.70 -5.58
CA PRO A 29 8.44 4.16 -5.52
C PRO A 29 8.45 2.64 -5.26
N ASP A 30 9.58 1.95 -5.45
CA ASP A 30 9.71 0.55 -5.03
C ASP A 30 9.67 0.48 -3.48
N PRO A 31 8.79 -0.33 -2.87
CA PRO A 31 8.79 -0.53 -1.43
C PRO A 31 10.14 -0.96 -0.85
N ALA A 32 10.97 -1.65 -1.63
CA ALA A 32 12.32 -2.06 -1.24
C ALA A 32 13.28 -0.86 -1.06
N ASP A 33 13.02 0.25 -1.73
CA ASP A 33 13.88 1.45 -1.69
C ASP A 33 13.44 2.47 -0.63
N ILE A 34 12.29 2.28 0.02
CA ILE A 34 11.83 3.19 1.08
C ILE A 34 12.75 3.07 2.30
N SER A 35 13.16 4.21 2.85
CA SER A 35 13.94 4.33 4.09
C SER A 35 13.27 5.31 5.06
N VAL A 36 13.83 5.47 6.26
CA VAL A 36 13.37 6.48 7.23
C VAL A 36 13.43 7.89 6.63
N GLU A 37 14.42 8.18 5.80
CA GLU A 37 14.60 9.50 5.15
C GLU A 37 13.53 9.79 4.08
N SER A 38 12.85 8.75 3.58
CA SER A 38 11.78 8.91 2.59
C SER A 38 10.55 9.62 3.17
N GLY A 39 10.38 9.56 4.50
CA GLY A 39 9.16 10.02 5.17
C GLY A 39 7.92 9.23 4.72
N PRO A 40 6.71 9.80 4.91
CA PRO A 40 5.46 9.15 4.53
C PRO A 40 5.28 9.06 3.00
N ILE A 41 5.04 7.84 2.52
CA ILE A 41 4.78 7.51 1.12
C ILE A 41 3.32 7.09 0.93
N VAL A 42 2.68 7.67 -0.08
CA VAL A 42 1.30 7.35 -0.46
C VAL A 42 1.30 6.44 -1.68
N TYR A 43 0.81 5.21 -1.51
CA TYR A 43 0.54 4.32 -2.63
C TYR A 43 -0.94 4.28 -2.96
N LYS A 44 -1.27 4.60 -4.21
CA LYS A 44 -2.61 4.35 -4.77
C LYS A 44 -2.66 2.92 -5.30
N LEU A 45 -3.68 2.18 -4.91
CA LEU A 45 -3.83 0.76 -5.16
C LEU A 45 -5.06 0.50 -6.03
N GLN A 46 -4.95 -0.43 -6.96
CA GLN A 46 -6.06 -0.93 -7.77
C GLN A 46 -6.14 -2.45 -7.68
N GLY A 47 -7.34 -3.01 -7.57
CA GLY A 47 -7.52 -4.46 -7.68
C GLY A 47 -7.10 -4.96 -9.06
N THR A 48 -6.70 -6.23 -9.15
CA THR A 48 -6.16 -6.77 -10.40
C THR A 48 -7.28 -7.24 -11.34
N GLU A 49 -7.01 -7.19 -12.64
CA GLU A 49 -7.89 -7.76 -13.66
C GLU A 49 -8.01 -9.29 -13.52
N GLU A 50 -6.96 -9.94 -13.03
CA GLU A 50 -6.88 -11.39 -12.81
C GLU A 50 -8.00 -11.90 -11.89
N PHE A 51 -8.47 -11.07 -10.97
CA PHE A 51 -9.58 -11.38 -10.05
C PHE A 51 -10.88 -10.63 -10.40
N GLY A 52 -10.93 -9.87 -11.50
CA GLY A 52 -12.10 -9.07 -11.87
C GLY A 52 -12.32 -7.85 -10.96
N GLU A 53 -11.28 -7.36 -10.29
CA GLU A 53 -11.36 -6.38 -9.21
C GLU A 53 -10.90 -4.97 -9.62
N THR A 54 -10.89 -4.66 -10.91
CA THR A 54 -10.36 -3.38 -11.44
C THR A 54 -11.11 -2.14 -10.92
N SER A 55 -12.33 -2.33 -10.40
CA SER A 55 -13.12 -1.29 -9.73
C SER A 55 -12.70 -1.02 -8.29
N LEU A 56 -12.01 -1.97 -7.63
CA LEU A 56 -11.50 -1.79 -6.28
C LEU A 56 -10.35 -0.79 -6.29
N LYS A 57 -10.50 0.26 -5.49
CA LYS A 57 -9.49 1.29 -5.26
C LYS A 57 -9.24 1.43 -3.78
N ALA A 58 -7.98 1.52 -3.42
CA ALA A 58 -7.54 1.77 -2.06
C ALA A 58 -6.30 2.66 -2.07
N THR A 59 -5.95 3.21 -0.92
CA THR A 59 -4.70 3.90 -0.70
C THR A 59 -4.04 3.28 0.52
N ILE A 60 -2.73 3.06 0.48
CA ILE A 60 -1.96 2.82 1.70
C ILE A 60 -0.99 3.98 1.92
N LEU A 61 -0.93 4.44 3.17
CA LEU A 61 0.10 5.35 3.64
C LEU A 61 1.13 4.52 4.39
N VAL A 62 2.39 4.69 4.04
CA VAL A 62 3.51 3.89 4.55
C VAL A 62 4.62 4.82 5.01
N GLU A 63 5.22 4.54 6.16
CA GLU A 63 6.39 5.28 6.67
C GLU A 63 7.31 4.32 7.41
N MET A 64 8.61 4.34 7.08
CA MET A 64 9.62 3.65 7.87
C MET A 64 9.90 4.48 9.13
N ILE A 65 9.68 3.89 10.29
CA ILE A 65 9.88 4.57 11.59
C ILE A 65 11.32 4.40 12.05
N ASP A 66 11.88 3.22 11.78
CA ASP A 66 13.29 2.90 11.92
C ASP A 66 13.66 1.90 10.79
N ASN A 67 14.81 1.23 10.88
CA ASN A 67 15.28 0.33 9.82
C ASN A 67 14.49 -0.99 9.72
N GLU A 68 13.75 -1.38 10.76
CA GLU A 68 13.02 -2.65 10.83
C GLU A 68 11.51 -2.43 10.99
N THR A 69 11.10 -1.26 11.50
CA THR A 69 9.70 -0.95 11.82
C THR A 69 9.06 -0.11 10.73
N ILE A 70 7.95 -0.61 10.18
CA ILE A 70 7.14 0.10 9.20
C ILE A 70 5.75 0.40 9.76
N LYS A 71 5.30 1.64 9.60
CA LYS A 71 3.95 2.10 9.93
C LYS A 71 3.10 2.14 8.67
N VAL A 72 1.93 1.52 8.70
CA VAL A 72 1.05 1.37 7.53
C VAL A 72 -0.40 1.63 7.91
N GLU A 73 -1.12 2.38 7.08
CA GLU A 73 -2.56 2.57 7.21
C GLU A 73 -3.25 2.47 5.84
N GLY A 74 -4.38 1.76 5.80
CA GLY A 74 -5.18 1.59 4.60
C GLY A 74 -6.41 2.49 4.60
N PHE A 75 -6.70 3.10 3.45
CA PHE A 75 -7.85 3.97 3.21
C PHE A 75 -8.66 3.46 2.02
N THR A 76 -9.98 3.51 2.11
CA THR A 76 -10.86 3.16 0.99
C THR A 76 -10.80 4.23 -0.10
N GLY A 77 -10.69 3.82 -1.37
CA GLY A 77 -10.56 4.72 -2.51
C GLY A 77 -9.15 5.31 -2.69
N TRP A 78 -8.98 6.16 -3.70
CA TRP A 78 -7.72 6.89 -3.92
C TRP A 78 -7.75 8.22 -3.20
N VAL A 79 -7.11 8.27 -2.03
CA VAL A 79 -6.95 9.47 -1.21
C VAL A 79 -5.65 10.18 -1.60
N SER A 80 -5.69 11.50 -1.81
CA SER A 80 -4.52 12.26 -2.27
C SER A 80 -3.56 12.63 -1.13
N ASN A 81 -4.07 13.07 0.02
CA ASN A 81 -3.27 13.55 1.15
C ASN A 81 -3.73 12.90 2.46
N PRO A 82 -3.63 11.56 2.61
CA PRO A 82 -3.94 10.91 3.87
C PRO A 82 -2.91 11.28 4.94
N THR A 83 -3.34 11.26 6.20
CA THR A 83 -2.46 11.33 7.37
C THR A 83 -2.74 10.13 8.27
N PHE A 84 -1.71 9.64 8.96
CA PHE A 84 -1.92 8.55 9.92
C PHE A 84 -2.91 8.94 11.02
N THR A 85 -3.73 7.97 11.39
CA THR A 85 -4.65 8.03 12.52
C THR A 85 -4.25 7.01 13.58
N GLU A 86 -5.07 6.87 14.61
CA GLU A 86 -4.93 5.82 15.62
C GLU A 86 -5.12 4.39 15.05
N ASN A 87 -5.66 4.27 13.82
CA ASN A 87 -5.87 2.98 13.17
C ASN A 87 -4.62 2.41 12.49
N ALA A 88 -3.56 3.21 12.39
CA ALA A 88 -2.29 2.79 11.81
C ALA A 88 -1.76 1.52 12.48
N LYS A 89 -1.20 0.63 11.67
CA LYS A 89 -0.60 -0.64 12.11
C LYS A 89 0.91 -0.56 11.96
N TYR A 90 1.60 -1.25 12.86
CA TYR A 90 3.05 -1.37 12.84
C TYR A 90 3.41 -2.81 12.48
N TYR A 91 4.36 -2.97 11.56
CA TYR A 91 4.88 -4.25 11.13
C TYR A 91 6.40 -4.24 11.17
N ILE A 92 6.99 -5.44 11.14
CA ILE A 92 8.43 -5.61 10.92
C ILE A 92 8.65 -5.88 9.44
N ARG A 93 9.62 -5.18 8.85
CA ARG A 93 10.01 -5.29 7.44
C ARG A 93 11.29 -6.11 7.29
#